data_AF-A0A1H4GHI8-F1
#
_entry.id   AF-A0A1H4GHI8-F1
#
_cell.length_a   1.000
_cell.length_b   1.000
_cell.length_c   1.000
_cell.angle_alpha   90.00
_cell.angle_beta   90.00
_cell.angle_gamma   90.00
#
_symmetry.space_group_name_H-M   'P 1'
#
loop_
_entity.id
_entity.type
_entity.pdbx_description
1 polymer ?
#
loop_
_entity_poly.entity_id
_entity_poly.type
_entity_poly.pdbx_seq_one_letter_code
_entity_poly.pdbx_strand_id
1 'polypeptide(L)'
;MRIEPVATKRSVIMLWCISISGFLYLFSAGMESEISVMQFFNFCFLLFGGGAAYHVTTELLTCPQTDDNHRIWLSTLFILSKTFFGYLIAGISLYFALKFGGIWGWFLAFVGLVIGYFWVMHYILKLQEPIKKLIGSYNK
;
A
#
# COMPACT_ATOMS: atom_id res chain seq x y z
N MET A 1 26.96 -10.64 -8.58
CA MET A 1 25.96 -10.15 -9.55
C MET A 1 25.66 -8.70 -9.23
N ARG A 2 26.11 -7.76 -10.07
CA ARG A 2 25.79 -6.34 -9.90
C ARG A 2 24.34 -6.17 -10.38
N ILE A 3 23.40 -6.05 -9.44
CA ILE A 3 22.00 -5.80 -9.78
C ILE A 3 21.99 -4.43 -10.45
N GLU A 4 21.67 -4.36 -11.74
CA GLU A 4 21.54 -3.09 -12.45
C GLU A 4 20.61 -2.16 -11.66
N PRO A 5 20.96 -0.87 -11.49
CA PRO A 5 20.19 0.06 -10.67
C PRO A 5 18.69 -0.04 -10.99
N VAL A 6 18.35 -0.07 -12.28
CA VAL A 6 16.99 -0.15 -12.82
C VAL A 6 16.12 -1.26 -12.20
N ALA A 7 16.70 -2.39 -11.77
CA ALA A 7 15.93 -3.50 -11.22
C ALA A 7 15.22 -3.15 -9.89
N THR A 8 15.82 -2.32 -9.03
CA THR A 8 15.20 -1.94 -7.74
C THR A 8 13.96 -1.07 -7.95
N LYS A 9 14.05 -0.04 -8.81
CA LYS A 9 12.90 0.78 -9.21
C LYS A 9 11.79 -0.07 -9.81
N ARG A 10 12.11 -0.99 -10.71
CA ARG A 10 11.13 -1.91 -11.31
C ARG A 10 10.45 -2.78 -10.26
N SER A 11 11.19 -3.34 -9.31
CA SER A 11 10.62 -4.16 -8.21
C SER A 11 9.71 -3.35 -7.30
N VAL A 12 10.07 -2.09 -6.99
CA VAL A 12 9.21 -1.17 -6.23
C VAL A 12 7.88 -0.96 -6.94
N ILE A 13 7.92 -0.63 -8.23
CA ILE A 13 6.71 -0.37 -9.03
C ILE A 13 5.86 -1.64 -9.16
N MET A 14 6.47 -2.78 -9.47
CA MET A 14 5.78 -4.06 -9.61
C MET A 14 5.09 -4.49 -8.31
N LEU A 15 5.80 -4.41 -7.17
CA LEU A 15 5.23 -4.73 -5.86
C LEU A 15 3.99 -3.86 -5.58
N TRP A 16 4.07 -2.57 -5.93
CA TRP A 16 2.99 -1.63 -5.70
C TRP A 16 1.79 -1.86 -6.61
N CYS A 17 2.00 -2.12 -7.90
CA CYS A 17 0.93 -2.48 -8.84
C CYS A 17 0.22 -3.78 -8.45
N ILE A 18 0.97 -4.80 -8.02
CA ILE A 18 0.41 -6.07 -7.51
C ILE A 18 -0.43 -5.80 -6.26
N SER A 19 0.06 -4.96 -5.35
CA SER A 19 -0.64 -4.61 -4.11
C SER A 19 -1.99 -3.95 -4.39
N ILE A 20 -2.02 -2.95 -5.28
CA ILE A 20 -3.25 -2.24 -5.68
C ILE A 20 -4.24 -3.23 -6.31
N SER A 21 -3.75 -4.08 -7.22
CA SER A 21 -4.60 -5.02 -7.96
C SER A 21 -5.21 -6.09 -7.05
N GLY A 22 -4.42 -6.64 -6.11
CA GLY A 22 -4.92 -7.63 -5.15
C GLY A 22 -5.97 -7.05 -4.21
N PHE A 23 -5.80 -5.79 -3.80
CA PHE A 23 -6.78 -5.12 -2.94
C PHE A 23 -8.09 -4.83 -3.68
N LEU A 24 -8.03 -4.42 -4.94
CA LEU A 24 -9.22 -4.23 -5.80
C LEU A 24 -9.99 -5.54 -6.01
N TYR A 25 -9.30 -6.67 -6.21
CA TYR A 25 -9.91 -7.99 -6.37
C TYR A 25 -10.64 -8.46 -5.10
N LEU A 26 -10.00 -8.36 -3.94
CA LEU A 26 -10.63 -8.72 -2.66
C LEU A 26 -11.88 -7.86 -2.39
N PHE A 27 -11.86 -6.60 -2.83
CA PHE A 27 -12.99 -5.70 -2.70
C PHE A 27 -14.14 -6.04 -3.66
N SER A 28 -13.86 -6.33 -4.93
CA SER A 28 -14.91 -6.71 -5.89
C SER A 28 -15.65 -7.98 -5.46
N ALA A 29 -14.93 -8.93 -4.85
CA ALA A 29 -15.52 -10.14 -4.28
C ALA A 29 -16.46 -9.85 -3.09
N GLY A 30 -16.27 -8.73 -2.38
CA GLY A 30 -17.11 -8.32 -1.25
C GLY A 30 -18.36 -7.51 -1.61
N MET A 31 -18.56 -7.19 -2.90
CA MET A 31 -19.63 -6.32 -3.39
C MET A 31 -20.91 -7.03 -3.87
N GLU A 32 -21.00 -8.37 -3.78
CA GLU A 32 -22.16 -9.12 -4.28
C GLU A 32 -23.49 -8.93 -3.51
N SER A 33 -23.64 -7.89 -2.67
CA SER A 33 -24.86 -7.62 -1.88
C SER A 33 -25.19 -6.13 -1.77
N GLU A 34 -26.44 -5.81 -1.42
CA GLU A 34 -26.94 -4.44 -1.17
C GLU A 34 -25.96 -3.61 -0.33
N ILE A 35 -25.71 -2.35 -0.73
CA ILE A 35 -24.71 -1.46 -0.11
C ILE A 35 -25.00 -1.29 1.39
N SER A 36 -24.28 -2.06 2.20
CA SER A 36 -24.26 -1.92 3.66
C SER A 36 -23.32 -0.80 4.09
N VAL A 37 -23.52 -0.25 5.29
CA VAL A 37 -22.60 0.73 5.91
C VAL A 37 -21.15 0.22 5.91
N MET A 38 -20.95 -1.08 6.11
CA MET A 38 -19.62 -1.70 6.08
C MET A 38 -18.98 -1.67 4.69
N GLN A 39 -19.75 -1.96 3.64
CA GLN A 39 -19.27 -1.84 2.26
C GLN A 39 -18.97 -0.41 1.87
N PHE A 40 -19.75 0.57 2.35
CA PHE A 40 -19.46 2.00 2.15
C PHE A 40 -18.11 2.40 2.78
N PHE A 41 -17.84 1.99 4.02
CA PHE A 41 -16.53 2.26 4.64
C PHE A 41 -15.40 1.54 3.91
N ASN A 42 -15.57 0.27 3.52
CA ASN A 42 -14.58 -0.45 2.72
C ASN A 42 -14.29 0.26 1.40
N PHE A 43 -15.31 0.80 0.73
CA PHE A 43 -15.17 1.60 -0.49
C PHE A 43 -14.39 2.89 -0.23
N CYS A 44 -14.68 3.62 0.84
CA CYS A 44 -13.95 4.84 1.19
C CYS A 44 -12.47 4.56 1.48
N PHE A 45 -12.17 3.50 2.24
CA PHE A 45 -10.79 3.09 2.52
C PHE A 45 -10.05 2.67 1.25
N LEU A 46 -10.73 1.97 0.34
CA LEU A 46 -10.19 1.62 -0.97
C LEU A 46 -9.85 2.85 -1.80
N LEU A 47 -10.79 3.81 -1.92
CA LEU A 47 -10.60 5.01 -2.73
C LEU A 47 -9.44 5.85 -2.20
N PHE A 48 -9.36 6.01 -0.87
CA PHE A 48 -8.25 6.70 -0.22
C PHE A 48 -6.92 5.97 -0.40
N GLY A 49 -6.88 4.66 -0.14
CA GLY A 49 -5.68 3.84 -0.30
C GLY A 49 -5.18 3.78 -1.74
N GLY A 50 -6.10 3.64 -2.70
CA GLY A 50 -5.82 3.65 -4.13
C GLY A 50 -5.27 4.99 -4.61
N GLY A 51 -5.86 6.10 -4.17
CA GLY A 51 -5.36 7.45 -4.47
C GLY A 51 -3.96 7.70 -3.90
N ALA A 52 -3.72 7.32 -2.64
CA ALA A 52 -2.41 7.42 -2.01
C ALA A 52 -1.36 6.56 -2.74
N ALA A 53 -1.72 5.33 -3.11
CA ALA A 53 -0.83 4.43 -3.82
C ALA A 53 -0.51 4.93 -5.24
N TYR A 54 -1.50 5.45 -5.96
CA TYR A 54 -1.31 6.08 -7.26
C TYR A 54 -0.34 7.26 -7.19
N HIS A 55 -0.58 8.20 -6.26
CA HIS A 55 0.28 9.37 -6.09
C HIS A 55 1.75 8.98 -5.79
N VAL A 56 1.96 8.04 -4.85
CA VAL A 56 3.30 7.52 -4.55
C VAL A 56 3.94 6.87 -5.78
N THR A 57 3.17 6.12 -6.58
CA THR A 57 3.69 5.49 -7.81
C THR A 57 4.17 6.53 -8.82
N THR A 58 3.36 7.57 -9.05
CA THR A 58 3.68 8.61 -10.03
C THR A 58 4.91 9.42 -9.64
N GLU A 59 5.08 9.72 -8.34
CA GLU A 59 6.27 10.40 -7.82
C GLU A 59 7.54 9.54 -7.96
N LEU A 60 7.43 8.23 -7.74
CA LEU A 60 8.58 7.32 -7.89
C LEU A 60 8.95 7.08 -9.35
N LEU A 61 7.98 7.13 -10.27
CA LEU A 61 8.22 6.95 -11.69
C LEU A 61 9.11 8.07 -12.28
N THR A 62 8.97 9.30 -11.80
CA THR A 62 9.77 10.44 -12.28
C THR A 62 11.19 10.43 -11.70
N CYS A 63 11.42 9.77 -10.57
CA CYS A 63 12.73 9.72 -9.93
C CYS A 63 13.74 8.84 -10.72
N PRO A 64 14.94 9.35 -11.06
CA PRO A 64 15.98 8.56 -11.68
C PRO A 64 16.65 7.64 -10.65
N GLN A 65 17.17 6.52 -11.10
CA GLN A 65 17.99 5.65 -10.26
C GLN A 65 19.44 5.68 -10.73
N THR A 66 20.31 6.17 -9.87
CA THR A 66 21.75 6.28 -10.06
C THR A 66 22.47 5.48 -8.97
N ASP A 67 23.78 5.26 -9.13
CA ASP A 67 24.57 4.59 -8.09
C ASP A 67 24.59 5.40 -6.78
N ASP A 68 24.57 6.73 -6.88
CA ASP A 68 24.59 7.65 -5.72
C ASP A 68 23.30 7.59 -4.88
N ASN A 69 22.16 7.34 -5.53
CA ASN A 69 20.85 7.30 -4.85
C ASN A 69 20.32 5.88 -4.61
N HIS A 70 21.09 4.83 -4.93
CA HIS A 70 20.71 3.43 -4.74
C HIS A 70 20.30 3.10 -3.29
N ARG A 71 21.02 3.64 -2.29
CA ARG A 71 20.68 3.43 -0.87
C ARG A 71 19.33 4.04 -0.49
N ILE A 72 18.94 5.14 -1.13
CA ILE A 72 17.65 5.80 -0.91
C ILE A 72 16.52 4.96 -1.53
N TRP A 73 16.75 4.40 -2.72
CA TRP A 73 15.82 3.45 -3.34
C TRP A 73 15.61 2.19 -2.50
N LEU A 74 16.67 1.62 -1.92
CA LEU A 74 16.56 0.49 -0.99
C LEU A 74 15.74 0.85 0.26
N SER A 75 15.97 2.03 0.84
CA SER A 75 15.20 2.52 1.98
C SER A 75 13.71 2.68 1.62
N THR A 76 13.44 3.24 0.44
CA THR A 76 12.08 3.41 -0.12
C THR A 76 11.38 2.06 -0.28
N LEU A 77 12.06 1.08 -0.88
CA LEU A 77 11.55 -0.28 -1.02
C LEU A 77 11.22 -0.90 0.35
N PHE A 78 12.11 -0.76 1.34
CA PHE A 78 11.88 -1.33 2.67
C PHE A 78 10.67 -0.70 3.37
N ILE A 79 10.47 0.61 3.24
CA ILE A 79 9.29 1.29 3.81
C ILE A 79 8.01 0.88 3.08
N LEU A 80 8.05 0.75 1.75
CA LEU A 80 6.91 0.25 0.97
C LEU A 80 6.55 -1.18 1.34
N SER A 81 7.53 -2.07 1.52
CA SER A 81 7.29 -3.42 2.01
C SER A 81 6.62 -3.42 3.38
N LYS A 82 7.02 -2.53 4.30
CA LYS A 82 6.33 -2.37 5.59
C LYS A 82 4.91 -1.84 5.44
N THR A 83 4.70 -0.91 4.51
CA THR A 83 3.35 -0.41 4.19
C THR A 83 2.47 -1.56 3.70
N PHE A 84 3.01 -2.44 2.85
CA PHE A 84 2.31 -3.64 2.38
C PHE A 84 1.89 -4.59 3.51
N PHE A 85 2.71 -4.76 4.54
CA PHE A 85 2.32 -5.54 5.72
C PHE A 85 1.06 -5.00 6.40
N GLY A 86 0.85 -3.68 6.42
CA GLY A 86 -0.39 -3.08 6.95
C GLY A 86 -1.62 -3.47 6.13
N TYR A 87 -1.49 -3.50 4.80
CA TYR A 87 -2.55 -3.98 3.92
C TYR A 87 -2.83 -5.47 4.10
N LEU A 88 -1.79 -6.29 4.31
CA LEU A 88 -1.97 -7.72 4.62
C LEU A 88 -2.75 -7.93 5.92
N ILE A 89 -2.43 -7.17 6.98
CA ILE A 89 -3.16 -7.24 8.25
C ILE A 89 -4.65 -6.92 8.03
N ALA A 90 -4.94 -5.86 7.30
CA ALA A 90 -6.31 -5.46 6.95
C ALA A 90 -7.03 -6.54 6.13
N GLY A 91 -6.38 -7.09 5.10
CA GLY A 91 -6.96 -8.13 4.24
C GLY A 91 -7.20 -9.45 4.97
N ILE A 92 -6.27 -9.88 5.83
CA ILE A 92 -6.41 -11.08 6.67
C ILE A 92 -7.57 -10.92 7.65
N SER A 93 -7.65 -9.75 8.30
CA SER A 93 -8.75 -9.43 9.21
C SER A 93 -10.11 -9.49 8.50
N LEU A 94 -10.21 -8.92 7.30
CA LEU A 94 -11.42 -8.95 6.49
C LEU A 94 -11.80 -10.40 6.10
N TYR A 95 -10.83 -11.21 5.68
CA TYR A 95 -11.06 -12.62 5.35
C TYR A 95 -11.61 -13.41 6.54
N PHE A 96 -11.01 -13.26 7.72
CA PHE A 96 -11.53 -13.93 8.92
C PHE A 96 -12.89 -13.38 9.34
N ALA A 97 -13.13 -12.09 9.19
CA ALA A 97 -14.43 -11.48 9.48
C ALA A 97 -15.56 -12.07 8.64
N LEU A 98 -15.31 -12.27 7.34
CA LEU A 98 -16.25 -12.95 6.43
C LEU A 98 -16.50 -14.40 6.84
N LYS A 99 -15.46 -15.10 7.34
CA LYS A 99 -15.56 -16.50 7.76
C LYS A 99 -16.34 -16.69 9.07
N PHE A 100 -16.18 -15.80 10.04
CA PHE A 100 -16.85 -15.90 11.34
C PHE A 100 -18.27 -15.31 11.33
N GLY A 101 -18.52 -14.30 10.51
CA GLY A 101 -19.82 -13.64 10.40
C GLY A 101 -20.31 -12.99 11.71
N GLY A 102 -21.51 -12.41 11.65
CA GLY A 102 -22.17 -11.79 12.81
C GLY A 102 -21.40 -10.62 13.45
N ILE A 103 -21.74 -10.32 14.71
CA ILE A 103 -21.18 -9.19 15.46
C ILE A 103 -19.66 -9.35 15.69
N TRP A 104 -19.19 -10.58 15.88
CA TRP A 104 -17.77 -10.89 16.10
C TRP A 104 -16.93 -10.71 14.83
N GLY A 105 -17.46 -11.15 13.68
CA GLY A 105 -16.83 -10.89 12.38
C GLY A 105 -16.74 -9.38 12.11
N TRP A 106 -17.81 -8.62 12.37
CA TRP A 106 -17.79 -7.16 12.22
C TRP A 106 -16.72 -6.49 13.09
N PHE A 107 -16.64 -6.87 14.38
CA PHE A 107 -15.64 -6.29 15.29
C PHE A 107 -14.21 -6.63 14.84
N LEU A 108 -13.99 -7.87 14.38
CA LEU A 108 -12.68 -8.30 13.87
C LEU A 108 -12.27 -7.50 12.62
N ALA A 109 -13.19 -7.29 11.67
CA ALA A 109 -12.95 -6.46 10.49
C ALA A 109 -12.62 -5.02 10.86
N PHE A 110 -13.43 -4.42 11.74
CA PHE A 110 -13.24 -3.04 12.16
C PHE A 110 -11.88 -2.83 12.82
N VAL A 111 -11.51 -3.67 13.79
CA VAL A 111 -10.22 -3.58 14.48
C VAL A 111 -9.06 -3.76 13.52
N GLY A 112 -9.10 -4.76 12.64
CA GLY A 112 -8.01 -4.99 11.70
C GLY A 112 -7.88 -3.93 10.61
N LEU A 113 -9.00 -3.37 10.12
CA LEU A 113 -8.98 -2.23 9.20
C LEU A 113 -8.38 -0.99 9.87
N VAL A 114 -8.76 -0.69 11.11
CA VAL A 114 -8.23 0.46 11.86
C VAL A 114 -6.73 0.29 12.13
N ILE A 115 -6.29 -0.88 12.60
CA ILE A 115 -4.88 -1.18 12.83
C ILE A 115 -4.09 -1.10 11.52
N GLY A 116 -4.60 -1.72 10.45
CA GLY A 116 -3.99 -1.68 9.12
C GLY A 116 -3.88 -0.23 8.59
N TYR A 117 -4.92 0.58 8.77
CA TYR A 117 -4.94 1.99 8.38
C TYR A 117 -3.86 2.79 9.12
N PHE A 118 -3.80 2.72 10.45
CA PHE A 118 -2.78 3.44 11.22
C PHE A 118 -1.37 2.99 10.86
N TRP A 119 -1.17 1.70 10.63
CA TRP A 119 0.11 1.15 10.17
C TRP A 119 0.52 1.72 8.82
N VAL A 120 -0.37 1.65 7.83
CA VAL A 120 -0.15 2.18 6.48
C VAL A 120 0.15 3.67 6.54
N MET A 121 -0.66 4.45 7.25
CA MET A 121 -0.46 5.90 7.38
C MET A 121 0.90 6.25 8.00
N HIS A 122 1.31 5.54 9.05
CA HIS A 122 2.62 5.74 9.67
C HIS A 122 3.78 5.55 8.69
N TYR A 123 3.73 4.51 7.85
CA TYR A 123 4.79 4.24 6.88
C TYR A 123 4.71 5.10 5.62
N ILE A 124 3.52 5.49 5.16
CA ILE A 124 3.36 6.49 4.10
C ILE A 124 3.96 7.83 4.51
N LEU A 125 3.72 8.28 5.75
CA LEU A 125 4.34 9.52 6.26
C LEU A 125 5.87 9.42 6.29
N LYS A 126 6.42 8.27 6.68
CA LYS A 126 7.87 8.01 6.62
C LYS A 126 8.43 7.93 5.21
N LEU A 127 7.59 7.64 4.21
CA LEU A 127 7.99 7.58 2.81
C LEU A 127 8.27 8.96 2.21
N GLN A 128 7.74 10.04 2.82
CA GLN A 128 7.93 11.40 2.32
C GLN A 128 9.40 11.83 2.30
N GLU A 129 10.18 11.46 3.33
CA GLU A 129 11.59 11.85 3.44
C GLU A 129 12.47 11.24 2.33
N PRO A 130 12.45 9.91 2.08
CA PRO A 130 13.23 9.33 0.99
C PRO A 130 12.73 9.79 -0.38
N ILE A 131 11.42 9.97 -0.59
CA ILE A 131 10.89 10.52 -1.86
C ILE A 131 11.43 11.93 -2.11
N LYS A 132 11.40 12.83 -1.12
CA LYS A 132 11.98 14.18 -1.25
C LYS A 132 13.47 14.13 -1.59
N LYS A 133 14.22 13.18 -1.01
CA LYS A 133 15.64 12.98 -1.32
C LYS A 133 15.86 12.47 -2.75
N LEU A 134 14.99 11.59 -3.25
CA LEU A 134 15.01 11.12 -4.64
C LEU A 134 14.69 12.25 -5.63
N ILE A 135 13.68 13.08 -5.34
CA ILE A 135 13.33 14.26 -6.16
C ILE A 135 14.46 15.30 -6.11
N GLY A 136 15.05 15.56 -4.94
CA GLY A 136 16.20 16.46 -4.82
C GLY A 136 17.45 15.97 -5.56
N SER A 137 17.58 14.65 -5.76
CA SER A 137 18.61 14.05 -6.60
C SER A 137 18.30 14.14 -8.10
N TYR A 138 17.05 14.39 -8.50
CA TYR A 138 16.67 14.60 -9.90
C TYR A 138 16.98 16.02 -10.39
N ASN A 139 16.83 17.01 -9.50
CA ASN A 139 17.04 18.44 -9.81
C ASN A 139 18.51 18.90 -9.69
N LYS A 140 19.45 17.99 -9.43
CA LYS A 140 20.89 18.25 -9.41
C LYS A 140 21.54 17.70 -10.68
#